data_AF-A0A929G0D5-F1
#
_entry.id   AF-A0A929G0D5-F1
#
_cell.length_a   1.000
_cell.length_b   1.000
_cell.length_c   1.000
_cell.angle_alpha   90.00
_cell.angle_beta   90.00
_cell.angle_gamma   90.00
#
_symmetry.space_group_name_H-M   'P 1'
#
loop_
_entity.id
_entity.type
_entity.pdbx_description
1 polymer ?
#
loop_
_entity_poly.entity_id
_entity_poly.type
_entity_poly.pdbx_seq_one_letter_code
_entity_poly.pdbx_strand_id
1 'polypeptide(L)'
;MVLGKAVRAATALAMAAAVGFGGLAATAQDAEAADGKSDPPVYFVHGYGKEHAKDCGKTWKNAVNHFKDEKYGGSLKTVGYYDGDTNCDVTIGGGDADTDTRIKNIAKDFANYLYDHHTKKGESVDVVAHSMGGLITRVALLGSAKGWDGFPKKLKVGDVVTLGTPHQGVKCDGKCSGNTQWKSMDPDSEFMDTLDAPKNRLDEKWAQSTDWTLVGSNDDETVSGDSAIDKDRHADHKLLYRKGGDYKVDHSGIRSFYKGKYNLKYWHADTGKSKTTKNGWYPVKTAHQAIAKNGDW
;
A
#
# COMPACT_ATOMS: atom_id res chain seq x y z
N MET A 1 67.59 36.97 -15.90
CA MET A 1 68.70 36.22 -15.25
C MET A 1 68.33 34.75 -15.32
N VAL A 2 69.02 34.01 -16.16
CA VAL A 2 68.68 32.65 -16.60
C VAL A 2 69.64 31.68 -15.93
N LEU A 3 69.14 30.65 -15.26
CA LEU A 3 69.95 29.52 -14.81
C LEU A 3 69.36 28.23 -15.37
N GLY A 4 70.15 27.59 -16.23
CA GLY A 4 69.85 26.34 -16.90
C GLY A 4 70.37 25.11 -16.14
N LYS A 5 69.70 23.98 -16.43
CA LYS A 5 70.16 22.57 -16.55
C LYS A 5 71.62 22.28 -16.13
N ALA A 6 71.98 21.18 -15.46
CA ALA A 6 71.32 19.93 -15.10
C ALA A 6 72.34 19.08 -14.27
N VAL A 7 71.93 17.85 -13.90
CA VAL A 7 72.72 16.60 -13.95
C VAL A 7 72.87 15.81 -12.63
N ARG A 8 72.39 14.55 -12.71
CA ARG A 8 72.77 13.28 -12.06
C ARG A 8 72.31 12.92 -10.63
N ALA A 9 71.23 12.15 -10.64
CA ALA A 9 71.02 10.84 -10.00
C ALA A 9 72.22 10.16 -9.30
N ALA A 10 71.95 9.62 -8.11
CA ALA A 10 72.22 8.22 -7.77
C ALA A 10 71.34 7.77 -6.58
N THR A 11 70.81 6.57 -6.73
CA THR A 11 69.80 5.87 -5.93
C THR A 11 70.41 5.17 -4.73
N ALA A 12 69.70 5.08 -3.60
CA ALA A 12 69.80 3.93 -2.69
C ALA A 12 68.47 3.75 -1.93
N LEU A 13 67.84 2.61 -2.17
CA LEU A 13 66.69 2.09 -1.41
C LEU A 13 67.12 1.73 0.02
N ALA A 14 66.23 1.97 0.98
CA ALA A 14 66.04 1.07 2.11
C ALA A 14 64.54 1.02 2.44
N MET A 15 63.97 -0.17 2.31
CA MET A 15 62.59 -0.49 2.68
C MET A 15 62.43 -0.45 4.20
N ALA A 16 61.35 0.14 4.67
CA ALA A 16 60.78 -0.17 5.98
C ALA A 16 59.31 -0.51 5.78
N ALA A 17 59.00 -1.81 5.88
CA ALA A 17 57.65 -2.32 5.94
C ALA A 17 57.08 -2.00 7.33
N ALA A 18 56.07 -1.14 7.38
CA ALA A 18 55.22 -0.97 8.55
C ALA A 18 53.83 -1.49 8.21
N VAL A 19 53.52 -2.66 8.78
CA VAL A 19 52.18 -3.25 8.81
C VAL A 19 51.30 -2.35 9.66
N GLY A 20 50.53 -1.48 9.02
CA GLY A 20 49.42 -0.77 9.64
C GLY A 20 48.12 -1.41 9.21
N PHE A 21 47.55 -2.28 10.06
CA PHE A 21 46.15 -2.67 9.94
C PHE A 21 45.31 -1.42 10.22
N GLY A 22 44.96 -0.71 9.15
CA GLY A 22 43.99 0.38 9.19
C GLY A 22 42.62 -0.19 9.55
N GLY A 23 42.12 0.18 10.72
CA GLY A 23 40.74 -0.04 11.11
C GLY A 23 39.82 0.67 10.11
N LEU A 24 39.21 -0.11 9.22
CA LEU A 24 37.98 0.29 8.56
C LEU A 24 36.90 0.24 9.62
N ALA A 25 36.48 1.40 10.10
CA ALA A 25 35.20 1.57 10.75
C ALA A 25 34.12 1.22 9.72
N ALA A 26 33.73 -0.06 9.69
CA ALA A 26 32.47 -0.47 9.10
C ALA A 26 31.39 0.22 9.93
N THR A 27 30.75 1.24 9.36
CA THR A 27 29.45 1.68 9.85
C THR A 27 28.54 0.47 9.71
N ALA A 28 28.21 -0.16 10.83
CA ALA A 28 27.15 -1.14 10.93
C ALA A 28 25.90 -0.47 10.35
N GLN A 29 25.50 -0.89 9.14
CA GLN A 29 24.10 -0.85 8.79
C GLN A 29 23.46 -1.87 9.73
N ASP A 30 22.80 -1.37 10.76
CA ASP A 30 21.78 -2.13 11.47
C ASP A 30 20.71 -2.48 10.44
N ALA A 31 20.91 -3.60 9.75
CA ALA A 31 19.80 -4.46 9.45
C ALA A 31 19.26 -4.87 10.82
N GLU A 32 18.21 -4.18 11.30
CA GLU A 32 17.35 -4.70 12.36
C GLU A 32 16.70 -5.98 11.80
N ALA A 33 17.48 -7.06 11.83
CA ALA A 33 16.98 -8.40 11.75
C ALA A 33 16.09 -8.62 12.98
N ALA A 34 14.78 -8.73 12.73
CA ALA A 34 13.82 -9.47 13.52
C ALA A 34 14.09 -9.50 15.03
N ASP A 35 14.02 -8.34 15.67
CA ASP A 35 13.76 -8.30 17.11
C ASP A 35 12.34 -8.83 17.31
N GLY A 36 12.07 -9.60 18.37
CA GLY A 36 10.83 -10.36 18.62
C GLY A 36 9.54 -9.54 18.80
N LYS A 37 9.28 -8.58 17.89
CA LYS A 37 8.06 -7.80 17.76
C LYS A 37 7.00 -8.71 17.15
N SER A 38 5.84 -8.74 17.79
CA SER A 38 4.63 -9.32 17.21
C SER A 38 4.33 -8.65 15.86
N ASP A 39 3.73 -9.40 14.93
CA ASP A 39 3.34 -8.81 13.64
C ASP A 39 2.45 -7.56 13.88
N PRO A 40 2.59 -6.52 13.05
CA PRO A 40 1.79 -5.31 13.19
C PRO A 40 0.28 -5.60 13.18
N PRO A 41 -0.55 -4.77 13.82
CA PRO A 41 -1.99 -4.87 13.63
C PRO A 41 -2.36 -4.52 12.18
N VAL A 42 -3.27 -5.31 11.59
CA VAL A 42 -3.77 -5.11 10.22
C VAL A 42 -5.15 -4.47 10.25
N TYR A 43 -5.29 -3.36 9.54
CA TYR A 43 -6.56 -2.64 9.38
C TYR A 43 -7.21 -2.94 8.04
N PHE A 44 -8.44 -3.46 8.06
CA PHE A 44 -9.24 -3.80 6.91
C PHE A 44 -10.24 -2.67 6.60
N VAL A 45 -9.98 -1.89 5.54
CA VAL A 45 -10.72 -0.66 5.20
C VAL A 45 -11.63 -0.91 4.00
N HIS A 46 -12.95 -0.96 4.23
CA HIS A 46 -13.92 -1.24 3.17
C HIS A 46 -14.10 -0.07 2.20
N GLY A 47 -14.70 -0.35 1.05
CA GLY A 47 -15.03 0.65 0.04
C GLY A 47 -16.41 1.29 0.21
N TYR A 48 -16.84 1.95 -0.87
CA TYR A 48 -18.09 2.71 -0.98
C TYR A 48 -19.37 1.93 -0.59
N GLY A 49 -20.31 2.62 0.07
CA GLY A 49 -21.60 2.08 0.53
C GLY A 49 -22.81 2.81 -0.06
N LYS A 50 -23.28 2.39 -1.25
CA LYS A 50 -24.27 3.14 -2.07
C LYS A 50 -25.55 3.56 -1.35
N GLU A 51 -26.08 2.67 -0.54
CA GLU A 51 -27.40 2.82 0.11
C GLU A 51 -27.40 2.24 1.53
N HIS A 52 -26.27 1.65 1.94
CA HIS A 52 -26.14 0.90 3.18
C HIS A 52 -24.74 1.06 3.72
N ALA A 53 -24.69 1.35 5.02
CA ALA A 53 -23.72 0.84 5.93
C ALA A 53 -23.20 -0.57 5.56
N LYS A 54 -21.93 -0.81 5.87
CA LYS A 54 -21.30 -2.12 5.76
C LYS A 54 -21.43 -2.88 7.06
N ASP A 55 -21.73 -4.16 6.92
CA ASP A 55 -21.36 -5.14 7.93
C ASP A 55 -19.89 -5.51 7.70
N CYS A 56 -19.00 -4.96 8.52
CA CYS A 56 -17.55 -5.18 8.43
C CYS A 56 -17.19 -6.66 8.59
N GLY A 57 -17.79 -7.34 9.55
CA GLY A 57 -17.59 -8.77 9.82
C GLY A 57 -17.93 -9.63 8.62
N LYS A 58 -19.03 -9.36 7.92
CA LYS A 58 -19.41 -10.04 6.67
C LYS A 58 -18.51 -9.63 5.51
N THR A 59 -18.20 -8.34 5.39
CA THR A 59 -17.40 -7.77 4.29
C THR A 59 -16.01 -8.39 4.23
N TRP A 60 -15.40 -8.61 5.40
CA TRP A 60 -14.02 -9.07 5.54
C TRP A 60 -13.89 -10.51 6.04
N LYS A 61 -15.00 -11.22 6.27
CA LYS A 61 -15.04 -12.58 6.86
C LYS A 61 -13.96 -13.51 6.32
N ASN A 62 -13.89 -13.66 4.99
CA ASN A 62 -12.98 -14.62 4.37
C ASN A 62 -11.52 -14.16 4.47
N ALA A 63 -11.26 -12.85 4.37
CA ALA A 63 -9.92 -12.31 4.53
C ALA A 63 -9.41 -12.50 5.97
N VAL A 64 -10.22 -12.08 6.96
CA VAL A 64 -9.88 -12.22 8.38
C VAL A 64 -9.71 -13.68 8.78
N ASN A 65 -10.60 -14.58 8.30
CA ASN A 65 -10.47 -16.00 8.57
C ASN A 65 -9.18 -16.57 7.98
N HIS A 66 -8.82 -16.19 6.75
CA HIS A 66 -7.57 -16.67 6.15
C HIS A 66 -6.33 -16.23 6.94
N PHE A 67 -6.26 -14.97 7.35
CA PHE A 67 -5.15 -14.51 8.20
C PHE A 67 -5.07 -15.28 9.53
N LYS A 68 -6.22 -15.60 10.14
CA LYS A 68 -6.28 -16.45 11.35
C LYS A 68 -5.84 -17.89 11.08
N ASP A 69 -6.28 -18.48 9.97
CA ASP A 69 -5.94 -19.85 9.59
C ASP A 69 -4.44 -19.99 9.29
N GLU A 70 -3.84 -18.96 8.69
CA GLU A 70 -2.40 -18.83 8.47
C GLU A 70 -1.61 -18.39 9.72
N LYS A 71 -2.30 -18.21 10.85
CA LYS A 71 -1.74 -17.87 12.17
C LYS A 71 -0.96 -16.56 12.20
N TYR A 72 -1.42 -15.54 11.47
CA TYR A 72 -0.87 -14.19 11.58
C TYR A 72 -0.90 -13.71 13.04
N GLY A 73 0.23 -13.22 13.55
CA GLY A 73 0.44 -12.93 14.97
C GLY A 73 -0.13 -11.59 15.43
N GLY A 74 -0.38 -10.67 14.50
CA GLY A 74 -0.90 -9.33 14.77
C GLY A 74 -2.42 -9.29 14.88
N SER A 75 -2.95 -8.24 15.50
CA SER A 75 -4.41 -8.08 15.63
C SER A 75 -5.04 -7.70 14.30
N LEU A 76 -6.13 -8.35 13.93
CA LEU A 76 -6.89 -8.05 12.72
C LEU A 76 -8.09 -7.16 13.08
N LYS A 77 -8.18 -5.97 12.48
CA LYS A 77 -9.17 -4.94 12.81
C LYS A 77 -9.92 -4.48 11.57
N THR A 78 -11.24 -4.58 11.59
CA THR A 78 -12.10 -4.02 10.54
C THR A 78 -12.50 -2.58 10.88
N VAL A 79 -12.45 -1.69 9.88
CA VAL A 79 -12.71 -0.25 10.04
C VAL A 79 -14.10 0.08 9.52
N GLY A 80 -14.95 0.66 10.36
CA GLY A 80 -16.19 1.33 10.00
C GLY A 80 -16.01 2.85 10.01
N TYR A 81 -16.69 3.53 9.10
CA TYR A 81 -16.66 5.00 8.99
C TYR A 81 -17.98 5.63 8.53
N TYR A 82 -18.89 4.86 7.92
CA TYR A 82 -20.22 5.35 7.59
C TYR A 82 -21.19 5.25 8.76
N ASP A 83 -22.19 6.12 8.72
CA ASP A 83 -23.38 5.97 9.55
C ASP A 83 -24.06 4.63 9.29
N GLY A 84 -24.36 3.95 10.38
CA GLY A 84 -24.94 2.62 10.41
C GLY A 84 -23.97 1.46 10.18
N ASP A 85 -22.66 1.68 9.94
CA ASP A 85 -21.69 0.58 9.83
C ASP A 85 -21.79 -0.33 11.07
N THR A 86 -21.79 -1.65 10.85
CA THR A 86 -22.01 -2.64 11.90
C THR A 86 -20.90 -3.69 11.92
N ASN A 87 -20.74 -4.35 13.07
CA ASN A 87 -19.78 -5.44 13.25
C ASN A 87 -18.35 -5.07 12.87
N CYS A 88 -17.97 -3.80 13.04
CA CYS A 88 -16.62 -3.30 12.86
C CYS A 88 -15.86 -3.31 14.19
N ASP A 89 -14.57 -3.61 14.15
CA ASP A 89 -13.73 -3.61 15.35
C ASP A 89 -13.40 -2.19 15.82
N VAL A 90 -13.33 -1.25 14.88
CA VAL A 90 -13.02 0.16 15.13
C VAL A 90 -13.94 1.06 14.30
N THR A 91 -14.33 2.19 14.89
CA THR A 91 -15.10 3.24 14.22
C THR A 91 -14.27 4.53 14.22
N ILE A 92 -14.13 5.16 13.06
CA ILE A 92 -13.41 6.43 12.89
C ILE A 92 -14.38 7.56 12.59
N GLY A 93 -14.02 8.80 12.93
CA GLY A 93 -14.83 9.98 12.61
C GLY A 93 -16.25 9.93 13.19
N GLY A 94 -16.44 9.27 14.34
CA GLY A 94 -17.76 9.01 14.94
C GLY A 94 -18.58 7.92 14.25
N GLY A 95 -18.16 7.47 13.05
CA GLY A 95 -19.02 6.68 12.18
C GLY A 95 -20.11 7.54 11.55
N ASP A 96 -19.87 8.83 11.36
CA ASP A 96 -20.88 9.78 10.89
C ASP A 96 -20.74 10.09 9.38
N ALA A 97 -19.88 9.39 8.64
CA ALA A 97 -19.73 9.65 7.22
C ALA A 97 -20.95 9.16 6.45
N ASP A 98 -21.20 9.76 5.29
CA ASP A 98 -22.17 9.27 4.31
C ASP A 98 -21.56 9.35 2.89
N THR A 99 -22.38 9.08 1.86
CA THR A 99 -21.90 9.10 0.47
C THR A 99 -21.57 10.49 -0.08
N ASP A 100 -21.96 11.54 0.63
CA ASP A 100 -21.64 12.94 0.35
C ASP A 100 -20.47 13.48 1.18
N THR A 101 -20.04 12.76 2.23
CA THR A 101 -18.79 13.02 2.92
C THR A 101 -17.60 12.82 1.97
N ARG A 102 -16.81 13.89 1.79
CA ARG A 102 -15.59 13.88 0.98
C ARG A 102 -14.63 12.78 1.46
N ILE A 103 -14.05 12.03 0.51
CA ILE A 103 -13.05 10.97 0.80
C ILE A 103 -11.89 11.52 1.64
N LYS A 104 -11.45 12.76 1.39
CA LYS A 104 -10.40 13.43 2.18
C LYS A 104 -10.75 13.55 3.67
N ASN A 105 -12.02 13.77 4.01
CA ASN A 105 -12.43 13.89 5.41
C ASN A 105 -12.34 12.53 6.12
N ILE A 106 -12.83 11.46 5.48
CA ILE A 106 -12.73 10.10 6.01
C ILE A 106 -11.24 9.69 6.17
N ALA A 107 -10.41 10.03 5.18
CA ALA A 107 -8.96 9.79 5.24
C ALA A 107 -8.26 10.56 6.35
N LYS A 108 -8.69 11.79 6.64
CA LYS A 108 -8.21 12.57 7.78
C LYS A 108 -8.55 11.88 9.11
N ASP A 109 -9.77 11.38 9.24
CA ASP A 109 -10.19 10.69 10.46
C ASP A 109 -9.44 9.36 10.64
N PHE A 110 -9.21 8.63 9.54
CA PHE A 110 -8.39 7.42 9.56
C PHE A 110 -6.94 7.72 9.94
N ALA A 111 -6.34 8.77 9.37
CA ALA A 111 -4.98 9.18 9.69
C ALA A 111 -4.85 9.54 11.19
N ASN A 112 -5.76 10.35 11.73
CA ASN A 112 -5.74 10.71 13.15
C ASN A 112 -5.93 9.48 14.05
N TYR A 113 -6.83 8.56 13.69
CA TYR A 113 -7.02 7.31 14.42
C TYR A 113 -5.72 6.49 14.49
N LEU A 114 -5.06 6.25 13.35
CA LEU A 114 -3.79 5.52 13.30
C LEU A 114 -2.68 6.24 14.09
N TYR A 115 -2.66 7.57 14.01
CA TYR A 115 -1.69 8.36 14.75
C TYR A 115 -1.87 8.21 16.26
N ASP A 116 -3.11 8.35 16.73
CA ASP A 116 -3.46 8.32 18.14
C ASP A 116 -3.35 6.94 18.77
N HIS A 117 -3.60 5.89 18.01
CA HIS A 117 -3.57 4.53 18.56
C HIS A 117 -2.21 3.86 18.41
N HIS A 118 -1.39 4.27 17.42
CA HIS A 118 -0.14 3.58 17.08
C HIS A 118 1.05 4.52 16.88
N THR A 119 0.97 5.42 15.90
CA THR A 119 2.16 6.16 15.45
C THR A 119 2.79 7.01 16.56
N LYS A 120 1.98 7.66 17.41
CA LYS A 120 2.50 8.48 18.51
C LYS A 120 3.18 7.66 19.61
N LYS A 121 2.90 6.35 19.68
CA LYS A 121 3.55 5.38 20.56
C LYS A 121 4.77 4.71 19.91
N GLY A 122 5.04 5.02 18.64
CA GLY A 122 6.13 4.41 17.89
C GLY A 122 5.78 3.07 17.24
N GLU A 123 4.52 2.65 17.28
CA GLU A 123 4.03 1.39 16.71
C GLU A 123 3.70 1.57 15.22
N SER A 124 3.98 0.56 14.41
CA SER A 124 3.58 0.49 12.99
C SER A 124 2.30 -0.32 12.85
N VAL A 125 1.57 -0.10 11.76
CA VAL A 125 0.40 -0.88 11.38
C VAL A 125 0.50 -1.28 9.90
N ASP A 126 -0.31 -2.25 9.51
CA ASP A 126 -0.50 -2.60 8.10
C ASP A 126 -1.95 -2.40 7.67
N VAL A 127 -2.20 -2.27 6.37
CA VAL A 127 -3.53 -1.97 5.84
C VAL A 127 -3.88 -2.86 4.66
N VAL A 128 -5.06 -3.49 4.73
CA VAL A 128 -5.71 -4.14 3.58
C VAL A 128 -6.96 -3.34 3.23
N ALA A 129 -6.99 -2.74 2.06
CA ALA A 129 -8.05 -1.81 1.68
C ALA A 129 -8.75 -2.26 0.40
N HIS A 130 -10.07 -2.12 0.35
CA HIS A 130 -10.88 -2.49 -0.81
C HIS A 130 -11.52 -1.28 -1.47
N SER A 131 -11.47 -1.20 -2.80
CA SER A 131 -12.18 -0.17 -3.57
C SER A 131 -11.84 1.24 -3.07
N MET A 132 -12.83 2.09 -2.80
CA MET A 132 -12.64 3.43 -2.22
C MET A 132 -11.78 3.43 -0.93
N GLY A 133 -11.77 2.33 -0.17
CA GLY A 133 -10.93 2.20 1.02
C GLY A 133 -9.44 2.37 0.73
N GLY A 134 -8.96 1.94 -0.44
CA GLY A 134 -7.55 2.15 -0.81
C GLY A 134 -7.24 3.62 -1.11
N LEU A 135 -8.21 4.38 -1.62
CA LEU A 135 -8.08 5.83 -1.78
C LEU A 135 -8.08 6.55 -0.43
N ILE A 136 -8.92 6.10 0.52
CA ILE A 136 -8.90 6.59 1.91
C ILE A 136 -7.49 6.40 2.50
N THR A 137 -6.91 5.20 2.37
CA THR A 137 -5.55 4.91 2.85
C THR A 137 -4.50 5.77 2.14
N ARG A 138 -4.51 5.84 0.80
CA ARG A 138 -3.55 6.67 0.04
C ARG A 138 -3.61 8.14 0.46
N VAL A 139 -4.82 8.69 0.64
CA VAL A 139 -5.00 10.08 1.11
C VAL A 139 -4.57 10.26 2.56
N ALA A 140 -4.79 9.28 3.44
CA ALA A 140 -4.36 9.34 4.83
C ALA A 140 -2.84 9.51 4.95
N LEU A 141 -2.08 8.70 4.20
CA LEU A 141 -0.62 8.75 4.19
C LEU A 141 -0.11 10.01 3.49
N LEU A 142 -0.61 10.32 2.29
CA LEU A 142 -0.20 11.50 1.53
C LEU A 142 -0.50 12.80 2.29
N GLY A 143 -1.72 12.94 2.82
CA GLY A 143 -2.15 14.14 3.55
C GLY A 143 -1.33 14.37 4.80
N SER A 144 -0.98 13.30 5.52
CA SER A 144 -0.10 13.36 6.68
C SER A 144 1.31 13.81 6.30
N ALA A 145 1.89 13.21 5.25
CA ALA A 145 3.24 13.52 4.80
C ALA A 145 3.38 14.93 4.20
N LYS A 146 2.32 15.44 3.57
CA LYS A 146 2.27 16.80 3.01
C LYS A 146 1.82 17.85 4.02
N GLY A 147 1.47 17.47 5.24
CA GLY A 147 0.99 18.39 6.28
C GLY A 147 -0.31 19.10 5.89
N TRP A 148 -1.24 18.38 5.24
CA TRP A 148 -2.55 18.91 4.94
C TRP A 148 -3.32 19.24 6.21
N ASP A 149 -4.16 20.28 6.15
CA ASP A 149 -4.92 20.73 7.31
C ASP A 149 -5.73 19.60 7.96
N GLY A 150 -5.59 19.49 9.28
CA GLY A 150 -6.22 18.46 10.12
C GLY A 150 -5.63 17.04 10.04
N PHE A 151 -4.62 16.78 9.21
CA PHE A 151 -3.90 15.50 9.21
C PHE A 151 -2.75 15.51 10.23
N PRO A 152 -2.40 14.36 10.83
CA PRO A 152 -1.21 14.25 11.67
C PRO A 152 0.07 14.41 10.84
N LYS A 153 1.18 14.81 11.46
CA LYS A 153 2.44 15.11 10.73
C LYS A 153 3.17 13.89 10.16
N LYS A 154 2.85 12.69 10.63
CA LYS A 154 3.49 11.43 10.23
C LYS A 154 2.56 10.26 10.54
N LEU A 155 2.70 9.19 9.77
CA LEU A 155 2.11 7.88 10.05
C LEU A 155 3.20 6.82 9.96
N LYS A 156 3.09 5.77 10.77
CA LYS A 156 3.90 4.56 10.68
C LYS A 156 3.04 3.44 10.11
N VAL A 157 3.16 3.22 8.81
CA VAL A 157 2.46 2.16 8.07
C VAL A 157 3.51 1.36 7.31
N GLY A 158 3.60 0.06 7.60
CA GLY A 158 4.58 -0.84 6.98
C GLY A 158 4.12 -1.23 5.59
N ASP A 159 3.01 -1.96 5.52
CA ASP A 159 2.51 -2.52 4.27
C ASP A 159 1.09 -2.04 3.96
N VAL A 160 0.83 -1.74 2.69
CA VAL A 160 -0.51 -1.41 2.17
C VAL A 160 -0.83 -2.31 0.99
N VAL A 161 -1.88 -3.12 1.15
CA VAL A 161 -2.50 -3.88 0.07
C VAL A 161 -3.79 -3.20 -0.35
N THR A 162 -3.92 -2.88 -1.62
CA THR A 162 -5.18 -2.38 -2.18
C THR A 162 -5.81 -3.42 -3.11
N LEU A 163 -7.10 -3.64 -2.96
CA LEU A 163 -7.90 -4.63 -3.68
C LEU A 163 -8.95 -3.90 -4.52
N GLY A 164 -8.78 -3.85 -5.84
CA GLY A 164 -9.73 -3.20 -6.76
C GLY A 164 -9.90 -1.70 -6.50
N THR A 165 -8.86 -1.02 -6.00
CA THR A 165 -8.92 0.41 -5.68
C THR A 165 -8.82 1.27 -6.94
N PRO A 166 -9.71 2.24 -7.19
CA PRO A 166 -9.66 3.05 -8.41
C PRO A 166 -8.55 4.11 -8.36
N HIS A 167 -7.27 3.70 -8.41
CA HIS A 167 -6.11 4.61 -8.37
C HIS A 167 -6.01 5.56 -9.57
N GLN A 168 -6.69 5.24 -10.67
CA GLN A 168 -6.84 6.10 -11.86
C GLN A 168 -8.31 6.47 -12.09
N GLY A 169 -9.13 6.37 -11.04
CA GLY A 169 -10.55 6.64 -11.07
C GLY A 169 -11.39 5.49 -11.65
N VAL A 170 -12.69 5.71 -11.69
CA VAL A 170 -13.68 4.78 -12.21
C VAL A 170 -14.48 5.43 -13.32
N LYS A 171 -14.41 4.86 -14.52
CA LYS A 171 -15.21 5.35 -15.65
C LYS A 171 -16.66 4.94 -15.50
N CYS A 172 -17.53 5.92 -15.61
CA CYS A 172 -18.95 5.79 -15.34
C CYS A 172 -19.75 5.46 -16.60
N ASP A 173 -19.81 4.18 -16.99
CA ASP A 173 -20.69 3.70 -18.07
C ASP A 173 -22.15 3.56 -17.58
N GLY A 174 -22.72 4.63 -17.01
CA GLY A 174 -24.09 4.68 -16.48
C GLY A 174 -24.33 4.02 -15.11
N LYS A 175 -23.28 3.51 -14.45
CA LYS A 175 -23.38 2.79 -13.15
C LYS A 175 -23.14 3.65 -11.90
N CYS A 176 -22.68 4.90 -12.07
CA CYS A 176 -22.23 5.74 -10.96
C CYS A 176 -23.35 6.52 -10.26
N SER A 177 -23.18 6.77 -8.96
CA SER A 177 -24.03 7.68 -8.21
C SER A 177 -23.64 9.14 -8.50
N GLY A 178 -24.59 10.07 -8.32
CA GLY A 178 -24.32 11.51 -8.45
C GLY A 178 -23.74 12.16 -7.17
N ASN A 179 -23.42 11.38 -6.14
CA ASN A 179 -22.91 11.90 -4.87
C ASN A 179 -21.42 12.25 -4.91
N THR A 180 -20.99 12.91 -3.85
CA THR A 180 -19.64 13.48 -3.72
C THR A 180 -18.54 12.43 -3.87
N GLN A 181 -18.71 11.23 -3.33
CA GLN A 181 -17.68 10.19 -3.39
C GLN A 181 -17.49 9.62 -4.79
N TRP A 182 -18.57 9.32 -5.52
CA TRP A 182 -18.45 8.88 -6.91
C TRP A 182 -17.87 9.96 -7.81
N LYS A 183 -18.30 11.21 -7.63
CA LYS A 183 -17.71 12.36 -8.34
C LYS A 183 -16.23 12.53 -8.02
N SER A 184 -15.80 12.22 -6.79
CA SER A 184 -14.38 12.26 -6.42
C SER A 184 -13.57 11.12 -7.05
N MET A 185 -14.20 9.99 -7.38
CA MET A 185 -13.51 8.88 -8.04
C MET A 185 -13.61 8.95 -9.57
N ASP A 186 -14.27 9.97 -10.13
CA ASP A 186 -14.23 10.22 -11.57
C ASP A 186 -12.77 10.52 -11.99
N PRO A 187 -12.24 9.86 -13.04
CA PRO A 187 -10.88 10.10 -13.53
C PRO A 187 -10.55 11.57 -13.81
N ASP A 188 -11.54 12.38 -14.18
CA ASP A 188 -11.38 13.79 -14.53
C ASP A 188 -11.69 14.73 -13.34
N SER A 189 -11.85 14.19 -12.13
CA SER A 189 -12.14 15.00 -10.94
C SER A 189 -10.88 15.66 -10.36
N GLU A 190 -11.06 16.81 -9.69
CA GLU A 190 -9.98 17.49 -8.95
C GLU A 190 -9.33 16.57 -7.89
N PHE A 191 -10.10 15.66 -7.32
CA PHE A 191 -9.59 14.68 -6.37
C PHE A 191 -8.58 13.72 -7.03
N MET A 192 -8.94 13.14 -8.17
CA MET A 192 -8.03 12.26 -8.93
C MET A 192 -6.85 13.05 -9.50
N ASP A 193 -7.06 14.24 -10.05
CA ASP A 193 -5.99 15.14 -10.51
C ASP A 193 -4.97 15.43 -9.40
N THR A 194 -5.47 15.67 -8.18
CA THR A 194 -4.61 15.89 -7.01
C THR A 194 -3.78 14.65 -6.69
N LEU A 195 -4.39 13.46 -6.66
CA LEU A 195 -3.65 12.22 -6.38
C LEU A 195 -2.64 11.88 -7.47
N ASP A 196 -2.96 12.19 -8.72
CA ASP A 196 -2.19 11.80 -9.90
C ASP A 196 -1.14 12.83 -10.32
N ALA A 197 -1.16 14.01 -9.70
CA ALA A 197 -0.09 14.99 -9.80
C ALA A 197 1.26 14.33 -9.46
N PRO A 198 2.32 14.50 -10.27
CA PRO A 198 3.60 13.80 -10.09
C PRO A 198 4.12 13.83 -8.65
N LYS A 199 4.08 14.98 -7.99
CA LYS A 199 4.50 15.20 -6.59
C LYS A 199 3.73 14.41 -5.52
N ASN A 200 2.64 13.74 -5.89
CA ASN A 200 1.72 13.01 -5.00
C ASN A 200 1.61 11.51 -5.36
N ARG A 201 2.39 11.04 -6.34
CA ARG A 201 2.41 9.63 -6.76
C ARG A 201 3.22 8.76 -5.80
N LEU A 202 3.11 7.44 -5.95
CA LEU A 202 3.72 6.45 -5.05
C LEU A 202 5.24 6.30 -5.25
N ASP A 203 5.82 6.83 -6.34
CA ASP A 203 7.28 6.91 -6.54
C ASP A 203 7.95 8.05 -5.75
N GLU A 204 7.17 8.93 -5.15
CA GLU A 204 7.68 10.07 -4.39
C GLU A 204 8.11 9.68 -2.97
N LYS A 205 9.01 10.49 -2.39
CA LYS A 205 9.63 10.23 -1.07
C LYS A 205 8.66 9.94 0.06
N TRP A 206 7.44 10.47 0.00
CA TRP A 206 6.45 10.28 1.06
C TRP A 206 5.96 8.83 1.15
N ALA A 207 6.03 8.07 0.06
CA ALA A 207 5.52 6.70 -0.01
C ALA A 207 6.61 5.64 0.26
N GLN A 208 7.89 6.00 0.18
CA GLN A 208 9.03 5.07 0.20
C GLN A 208 9.23 4.27 1.51
N SER A 209 8.57 4.67 2.60
CA SER A 209 8.62 3.93 3.87
C SER A 209 7.49 2.92 4.03
N THR A 210 6.66 2.76 3.01
CA THR A 210 5.50 1.86 3.00
C THR A 210 5.59 0.99 1.75
N ASP A 211 5.45 -0.33 1.90
CA ASP A 211 5.35 -1.23 0.75
C ASP A 211 3.93 -1.18 0.15
N TRP A 212 3.84 -0.83 -1.12
CA TRP A 212 2.57 -0.75 -1.84
C TRP A 212 2.35 -1.94 -2.75
N THR A 213 1.41 -2.79 -2.35
CA THR A 213 0.87 -3.86 -3.20
C THR A 213 -0.48 -3.48 -3.80
N LEU A 214 -0.55 -3.30 -5.12
CA LEU A 214 -1.78 -2.97 -5.83
C LEU A 214 -2.35 -4.17 -6.57
N VAL A 215 -3.58 -4.57 -6.23
CA VAL A 215 -4.22 -5.78 -6.77
C VAL A 215 -5.47 -5.40 -7.56
N GLY A 216 -5.52 -5.80 -8.82
CA GLY A 216 -6.63 -5.57 -9.74
C GLY A 216 -7.15 -6.83 -10.41
N SER A 217 -8.25 -6.69 -11.15
CA SER A 217 -8.84 -7.77 -11.95
C SER A 217 -9.39 -7.29 -13.29
N ASN A 218 -9.23 -8.11 -14.32
CA ASN A 218 -9.85 -7.90 -15.64
C ASN A 218 -11.30 -8.40 -15.72
N ASP A 219 -11.80 -9.06 -14.68
CA ASP A 219 -13.21 -9.43 -14.50
C ASP A 219 -13.96 -8.43 -13.60
N ASP A 220 -13.29 -7.38 -13.11
CA ASP A 220 -13.91 -6.29 -12.35
C ASP A 220 -14.57 -5.28 -13.30
N GLU A 221 -15.91 -5.25 -13.29
CA GLU A 221 -16.73 -4.33 -14.09
C GLU A 221 -16.98 -2.98 -13.41
N THR A 222 -16.49 -2.79 -12.18
CA THR A 222 -16.59 -1.52 -11.46
C THR A 222 -15.29 -0.75 -11.64
N VAL A 223 -14.16 -1.33 -11.28
CA VAL A 223 -12.84 -0.71 -11.41
C VAL A 223 -12.03 -1.52 -12.41
N SER A 224 -11.64 -0.89 -13.52
CA SER A 224 -10.81 -1.58 -14.51
C SER A 224 -9.51 -2.07 -13.88
N GLY A 225 -9.04 -3.25 -14.32
CA GLY A 225 -7.78 -3.82 -13.85
C GLY A 225 -6.59 -2.87 -13.99
N ASP A 226 -6.56 -2.06 -15.05
CA ASP A 226 -5.53 -1.04 -15.29
C ASP A 226 -5.56 0.07 -14.22
N SER A 227 -6.75 0.59 -13.91
CA SER A 227 -6.90 1.56 -12.81
C SER A 227 -6.55 0.92 -11.46
N ALA A 228 -6.92 -0.33 -11.23
CA ALA A 228 -6.72 -1.00 -9.96
C ALA A 228 -5.24 -1.20 -9.60
N ILE A 229 -4.38 -1.37 -10.61
CA ILE A 229 -2.93 -1.53 -10.42
C ILE A 229 -2.15 -0.24 -10.69
N ASP A 230 -2.83 0.90 -10.84
CA ASP A 230 -2.25 2.18 -11.26
C ASP A 230 -1.29 2.02 -12.44
N LYS A 231 -1.80 1.50 -13.56
CA LYS A 231 -0.99 1.13 -14.72
C LYS A 231 -0.08 2.28 -15.18
N ASP A 232 1.13 1.92 -15.60
CA ASP A 232 2.19 2.85 -16.04
C ASP A 232 2.76 3.77 -14.95
N ARG A 233 2.33 3.62 -13.69
CA ARG A 233 2.91 4.32 -12.52
C ARG A 233 3.56 3.36 -11.54
N HIS A 234 4.28 3.88 -10.56
CA HIS A 234 4.99 3.04 -9.60
C HIS A 234 4.06 2.44 -8.52
N ALA A 235 4.43 1.24 -8.07
CA ALA A 235 4.08 0.61 -6.80
C ALA A 235 5.23 -0.38 -6.50
N ASP A 236 5.37 -0.89 -5.28
CA ASP A 236 6.40 -1.91 -5.02
C ASP A 236 6.01 -3.24 -5.68
N HIS A 237 4.72 -3.55 -5.62
CA HIS A 237 4.14 -4.77 -6.17
C HIS A 237 2.82 -4.53 -6.89
N LYS A 238 2.61 -5.23 -8.00
CA LYS A 238 1.34 -5.22 -8.74
C LYS A 238 0.90 -6.62 -9.08
N LEU A 239 -0.37 -6.91 -8.85
CA LEU A 239 -0.99 -8.18 -9.21
C LEU A 239 -2.29 -7.93 -9.97
N LEU A 240 -2.43 -8.57 -11.12
CA LEU A 240 -3.59 -8.45 -11.99
C LEU A 240 -4.17 -9.83 -12.27
N TYR A 241 -5.35 -10.08 -11.72
CA TYR A 241 -6.17 -11.24 -12.05
C TYR A 241 -6.66 -11.11 -13.49
N ARG A 242 -6.27 -12.07 -14.32
CA ARG A 242 -6.69 -12.17 -15.73
C ARG A 242 -7.83 -13.16 -15.85
N LYS A 243 -8.62 -13.00 -16.92
CA LYS A 243 -9.67 -13.93 -17.30
C LYS A 243 -9.12 -15.36 -17.48
N GLY A 244 -9.98 -16.35 -17.25
CA GLY A 244 -9.67 -17.77 -17.44
C GLY A 244 -9.06 -18.48 -16.24
N GLY A 245 -9.23 -17.93 -15.03
CA GLY A 245 -9.07 -18.69 -13.78
C GLY A 245 -10.31 -19.53 -13.45
N ASP A 246 -10.24 -20.30 -12.36
CA ASP A 246 -11.35 -21.15 -11.90
C ASP A 246 -12.63 -20.33 -11.60
N TYR A 247 -12.47 -19.09 -11.15
CA TYR A 247 -13.56 -18.16 -10.81
C TYR A 247 -13.28 -16.76 -11.37
N LYS A 248 -14.35 -16.04 -11.74
CA LYS A 248 -14.28 -14.63 -12.16
C LYS A 248 -14.09 -13.72 -10.95
N VAL A 249 -12.94 -13.06 -10.86
CA VAL A 249 -12.64 -12.15 -9.75
C VAL A 249 -13.30 -10.79 -10.02
N ASP A 250 -14.58 -10.65 -9.64
CA ASP A 250 -15.29 -9.37 -9.72
C ASP A 250 -14.85 -8.38 -8.62
N HIS A 251 -15.44 -7.18 -8.63
CA HIS A 251 -15.12 -6.10 -7.70
C HIS A 251 -15.23 -6.51 -6.22
N SER A 252 -16.17 -7.39 -5.88
CA SER A 252 -16.29 -7.90 -4.50
C SER A 252 -15.56 -9.21 -4.28
N GLY A 253 -15.48 -10.07 -5.28
CA GLY A 253 -14.73 -11.32 -5.27
C GLY A 253 -13.26 -11.13 -4.91
N ILE A 254 -12.65 -10.02 -5.32
CA ILE A 254 -11.24 -9.71 -5.05
C ILE A 254 -10.87 -9.59 -3.57
N ARG A 255 -11.84 -9.35 -2.66
CA ARG A 255 -11.59 -9.37 -1.20
C ARG A 255 -12.12 -10.62 -0.50
N SER A 256 -12.87 -11.47 -1.20
CA SER A 256 -13.61 -12.58 -0.57
C SER A 256 -13.21 -13.96 -1.08
N PHE A 257 -12.61 -14.10 -2.25
CA PHE A 257 -12.26 -15.41 -2.79
C PHE A 257 -11.04 -16.01 -2.09
N TYR A 258 -11.26 -17.23 -1.59
CA TYR A 258 -10.34 -17.94 -0.70
C TYR A 258 -9.90 -19.31 -1.24
N LYS A 259 -10.24 -19.63 -2.50
CA LYS A 259 -9.89 -20.90 -3.16
C LYS A 259 -9.81 -20.76 -4.68
N GLY A 260 -9.25 -21.79 -5.32
CA GLY A 260 -9.12 -21.89 -6.77
C GLY A 260 -7.74 -21.48 -7.29
N LYS A 261 -7.50 -21.77 -8.56
CA LYS A 261 -6.33 -21.38 -9.33
C LYS A 261 -6.69 -20.22 -10.26
N TYR A 262 -5.79 -19.25 -10.34
CA TYR A 262 -6.05 -18.04 -11.11
C TYR A 262 -4.96 -17.77 -12.13
N ASN A 263 -5.37 -17.19 -13.26
CA ASN A 263 -4.45 -16.62 -14.22
C ASN A 263 -3.98 -15.26 -13.67
N LEU A 264 -2.78 -15.21 -13.12
CA LEU A 264 -2.26 -14.06 -12.41
C LEU A 264 -1.07 -13.48 -13.19
N LYS A 265 -1.16 -12.21 -13.56
CA LYS A 265 0.00 -11.42 -13.96
C LYS A 265 0.49 -10.66 -12.74
N TYR A 266 1.78 -10.69 -12.46
CA TYR A 266 2.33 -10.00 -11.32
C TYR A 266 3.69 -9.38 -11.65
N TRP A 267 4.08 -8.37 -10.88
CA TRP A 267 5.26 -7.55 -11.10
C TRP A 267 5.78 -7.03 -9.76
N HIS A 268 7.12 -6.94 -9.67
CA HIS A 268 7.84 -6.34 -8.55
C HIS A 268 8.78 -5.26 -9.10
N ALA A 269 8.84 -4.12 -8.43
CA ALA A 269 9.61 -2.97 -8.87
C ALA A 269 11.11 -3.25 -9.02
N ASP A 270 11.68 -4.05 -8.10
CA ASP A 270 13.08 -4.47 -8.08
C ASP A 270 13.50 -5.26 -9.34
N THR A 271 12.61 -6.11 -9.86
CA THR A 271 12.89 -6.94 -11.05
C THR A 271 12.57 -6.22 -12.36
N GLY A 272 11.70 -5.21 -12.33
CA GLY A 272 11.23 -4.48 -13.52
C GLY A 272 10.47 -5.32 -14.56
N LYS A 273 10.19 -6.60 -14.29
CA LYS A 273 9.60 -7.54 -15.27
C LYS A 273 8.33 -8.18 -14.74
N SER A 274 7.27 -8.15 -15.55
CA SER A 274 6.04 -8.87 -15.20
C SER A 274 6.16 -10.36 -15.52
N LYS A 275 5.66 -11.21 -14.63
CA LYS A 275 5.49 -12.65 -14.84
C LYS A 275 4.00 -12.97 -15.01
N THR A 276 3.68 -14.13 -15.59
CA THR A 276 2.30 -14.64 -15.67
C THR A 276 2.28 -16.11 -15.29
N THR A 277 1.31 -16.53 -14.51
CA THR A 277 1.10 -17.92 -14.12
C THR A 277 -0.38 -18.29 -14.22
N LYS A 278 -0.67 -19.54 -14.59
CA LYS A 278 -2.03 -20.13 -14.53
C LYS A 278 -2.33 -20.78 -13.17
N ASN A 279 -1.35 -20.83 -12.28
CA ASN A 279 -1.46 -21.39 -10.94
C ASN A 279 -1.26 -20.29 -9.88
N GLY A 280 -1.78 -19.09 -10.14
CA GLY A 280 -1.72 -17.96 -9.22
C GLY A 280 -2.61 -18.18 -8.00
N TRP A 281 -2.25 -17.50 -6.91
CA TRP A 281 -3.00 -17.55 -5.67
C TRP A 281 -4.39 -16.92 -5.79
N TYR A 282 -5.30 -17.37 -4.94
CA TYR A 282 -6.58 -16.69 -4.76
C TYR A 282 -6.41 -15.33 -4.06
N PRO A 283 -7.32 -14.36 -4.30
CA PRO A 283 -7.16 -12.97 -3.87
C PRO A 283 -6.86 -12.78 -2.37
N VAL A 284 -7.57 -13.50 -1.50
CA VAL A 284 -7.35 -13.39 -0.05
C VAL A 284 -5.94 -13.85 0.37
N LYS A 285 -5.39 -14.88 -0.28
CA LYS A 285 -4.00 -15.30 -0.04
C LYS A 285 -3.01 -14.29 -0.57
N THR A 286 -3.28 -13.66 -1.71
CA THR A 286 -2.45 -12.56 -2.21
C THR A 286 -2.36 -11.44 -1.18
N ALA A 287 -3.47 -11.01 -0.59
CA ALA A 287 -3.44 -10.00 0.46
C ALA A 287 -2.64 -10.44 1.69
N HIS A 288 -2.81 -11.68 2.13
CA HIS A 288 -2.03 -12.23 3.24
C HIS A 288 -0.53 -12.26 2.96
N GLN A 289 -0.10 -12.77 1.81
CA GLN A 289 1.33 -12.90 1.51
C GLN A 289 2.00 -11.53 1.31
N ALA A 290 1.26 -10.54 0.81
CA ALA A 290 1.74 -9.17 0.76
C ALA A 290 2.08 -8.65 2.17
N ILE A 291 1.16 -8.80 3.13
CA ILE A 291 1.33 -8.32 4.51
C ILE A 291 2.32 -9.17 5.31
N ALA A 292 2.18 -10.49 5.29
CA ALA A 292 2.89 -11.38 6.22
C ALA A 292 4.33 -11.70 5.78
N LYS A 293 4.70 -11.38 4.54
CA LYS A 293 6.01 -11.75 3.97
C LYS A 293 6.67 -10.63 3.18
N ASN A 294 6.21 -9.39 3.32
CA ASN A 294 6.71 -8.23 2.55
C ASN A 294 6.80 -8.53 1.04
N GLY A 295 5.84 -9.30 0.54
CA GLY A 295 5.91 -9.78 -0.83
C GLY A 295 7.16 -10.61 -1.15
N ASP A 296 7.49 -11.62 -0.37
CA ASP A 296 8.43 -12.66 -0.80
C ASP A 296 7.65 -13.71 -1.64
N TRP A 297 7.61 -13.52 -2.97
CA TRP A 297 6.73 -14.22 -3.93
C TRP A 297 7.40 -15.32 -4.77
#